data_AF-A0A2G5KK06-F1
#
_entry.id   AF-A0A2G5KK06-F1
#
_cell.length_a   1.000
_cell.length_b   1.000
_cell.length_c   1.000
_cell.angle_alpha   90.00
_cell.angle_beta   90.00
_cell.angle_gamma   90.00
#
_symmetry.space_group_name_H-M   'P 1'
#
loop_
_entity.id
_entity.type
_entity.pdbx_description
1 polymer ?
#
loop_
_entity_poly.entity_id
_entity_poly.type
_entity_poly.pdbx_seq_one_letter_code
_entity_poly.pdbx_strand_id
1 'polypeptide(L)'
;MGGAGGVATWAAPTAGAVISDATLDGDGQTGTPLSIAANSINSARIIDASINADDLADDSVETGEILNGTILNEDIAPGAAIDGSKINPIFTAQINATAGITSGADILLNGNALVPDYVFQKYFLGTSTINETYRFESLKEIEQFIKANNHLPGVTSAATAKKEGAWNLSKSNLQNLEKIEELFLHTIEQEKKIETLQEENQALSKELDALKEQVKAIQILLAKENE
;
A
#
# COMPACT_ATOMS: atom_id res chain seq x y z
N MET A 1 -49.82 65.55 -43.77
CA MET A 1 -49.10 64.25 -43.67
C MET A 1 -47.70 64.45 -44.23
N GLY A 2 -46.67 63.94 -43.54
CA GLY A 2 -45.30 63.90 -44.05
C GLY A 2 -44.25 64.45 -43.09
N GLY A 3 -43.98 63.76 -41.98
CA GLY A 3 -42.80 64.02 -41.15
C GLY A 3 -41.57 63.43 -41.84
N ALA A 4 -40.62 64.29 -42.22
CA ALA A 4 -39.37 63.88 -42.84
C ALA A 4 -38.47 63.21 -41.79
N GLY A 5 -38.20 61.91 -41.97
CA GLY A 5 -37.21 61.18 -41.18
C GLY A 5 -35.81 61.68 -41.50
N GLY A 6 -35.16 62.33 -40.54
CA GLY A 6 -33.75 62.70 -40.64
C GLY A 6 -32.88 61.44 -40.65
N VAL A 7 -32.18 61.20 -41.75
CA VAL A 7 -31.18 60.13 -41.84
C VAL A 7 -29.96 60.58 -41.03
N ALA A 8 -29.65 59.88 -39.94
CA ALA A 8 -28.41 60.12 -39.20
C ALA A 8 -27.23 59.78 -40.12
N THR A 9 -26.48 60.80 -40.54
CA THR A 9 -25.22 60.63 -41.26
C THR A 9 -24.10 60.55 -40.21
N TRP A 10 -23.60 59.35 -39.95
CA TRP A 10 -22.40 59.17 -39.15
C TRP A 10 -21.24 59.83 -39.91
N ALA A 11 -20.53 60.76 -39.26
CA ALA A 11 -19.31 61.33 -39.83
C ALA A 11 -18.33 60.19 -40.16
N ALA A 12 -17.61 60.31 -41.27
CA ALA A 12 -16.56 59.35 -41.59
C ALA A 12 -15.61 59.28 -40.39
N PRO A 13 -15.34 58.08 -39.82
CA PRO A 13 -14.45 57.96 -38.68
C PRO A 13 -13.11 58.56 -39.08
N THR A 14 -12.71 59.64 -38.42
CA THR A 14 -11.36 60.18 -38.57
C THR A 14 -10.41 59.14 -38.00
N ALA A 15 -9.60 58.50 -38.84
CA ALA A 15 -8.57 57.57 -38.44
C ALA A 15 -7.62 58.27 -37.45
N GLY A 16 -7.84 58.04 -36.17
CA GLY A 16 -7.00 58.50 -35.07
C GLY A 16 -6.81 57.32 -34.14
N ALA A 17 -5.56 57.05 -33.76
CA ALA A 17 -5.25 55.97 -32.85
C ALA A 17 -6.12 56.08 -31.58
N VAL A 18 -6.76 54.99 -31.20
CA VAL A 18 -7.40 54.90 -29.88
C VAL A 18 -6.28 55.07 -28.86
N ILE A 19 -6.31 56.14 -28.06
CA ILE A 19 -5.39 56.32 -26.94
C ILE A 19 -5.81 55.29 -25.90
N SER A 20 -5.31 54.07 -26.02
CA SER A 20 -5.48 53.06 -25.00
C SER A 20 -4.43 53.28 -23.92
N ASP A 21 -4.76 52.99 -22.67
CA ASP A 21 -3.82 52.88 -21.57
C ASP A 21 -2.96 51.60 -21.67
N ALA A 22 -2.62 51.20 -22.90
CA ALA A 22 -2.04 49.92 -23.31
C ALA A 22 -2.97 48.70 -23.20
N THR A 23 -4.28 48.87 -23.01
CA THR A 23 -5.26 47.76 -22.97
C THR A 23 -5.82 47.36 -24.32
N LEU A 24 -5.94 48.30 -25.25
CA LEU A 24 -6.48 48.09 -26.59
C LEU A 24 -5.40 48.35 -27.64
N ASP A 25 -5.23 47.40 -28.55
CA ASP A 25 -4.40 47.54 -29.75
C ASP A 25 -5.29 47.79 -30.97
N GLY A 26 -4.69 48.33 -32.03
CA GLY A 26 -5.36 48.62 -33.30
C GLY A 26 -6.00 50.00 -33.39
N ASP A 27 -6.45 50.37 -34.59
CA ASP A 27 -7.11 51.64 -34.89
C ASP A 27 -8.53 51.44 -35.47
N GLY A 28 -8.99 50.19 -35.51
CA GLY A 28 -10.32 49.82 -36.02
C GLY A 28 -10.42 49.76 -37.54
N GLN A 29 -9.32 49.92 -38.27
CA GLN A 29 -9.28 49.72 -39.73
C GLN A 29 -9.18 48.23 -40.08
N THR A 30 -9.51 47.87 -41.32
CA THR A 30 -9.57 46.48 -41.81
C THR A 30 -8.24 45.71 -41.66
N GLY A 31 -7.10 46.41 -41.60
CA GLY A 31 -5.77 45.81 -41.38
C GLY A 31 -5.28 45.84 -39.93
N THR A 32 -5.97 46.57 -39.05
CA THR A 32 -5.59 46.86 -37.67
C THR A 32 -6.84 46.91 -36.80
N PRO A 33 -7.62 45.82 -36.75
CA PRO A 33 -8.85 45.77 -35.97
C PRO A 33 -8.55 46.03 -34.49
N LEU A 34 -9.53 46.56 -33.77
CA LEU A 34 -9.39 46.72 -32.33
C LEU A 34 -9.30 45.35 -31.65
N SER A 35 -8.26 45.14 -30.85
CA SER A 35 -8.04 43.92 -30.08
C SER A 35 -7.56 44.24 -28.67
N ILE A 36 -7.59 43.25 -27.78
CA ILE A 36 -6.95 43.35 -26.48
C ILE A 36 -5.44 43.17 -26.67
N ALA A 37 -4.64 44.07 -26.10
CA ALA A 37 -3.19 43.96 -26.16
C ALA A 37 -2.69 42.74 -25.37
N ALA A 38 -1.64 42.08 -25.85
CA ALA A 38 -1.10 40.89 -25.18
C ALA A 38 -0.69 41.19 -23.72
N ASN A 39 -1.08 40.31 -22.78
CA ASN A 39 -0.81 40.45 -21.33
C ASN A 39 -1.40 41.72 -20.67
N SER A 40 -2.26 42.48 -21.36
CA SER A 40 -2.83 43.71 -20.81
C SER A 40 -3.89 43.47 -19.73
N ILE A 41 -4.54 42.30 -19.75
CA ILE A 41 -5.44 41.84 -18.70
C ILE A 41 -4.63 41.05 -17.69
N ASN A 42 -4.24 41.72 -16.60
CA ASN A 42 -3.47 41.15 -15.49
C ASN A 42 -4.21 41.37 -14.17
N SER A 43 -3.61 40.95 -13.04
CA SER A 43 -4.23 41.07 -11.72
C SER A 43 -4.57 42.50 -11.29
N ALA A 44 -3.99 43.55 -11.89
CA ALA A 44 -4.40 44.94 -11.62
C ALA A 44 -5.72 45.32 -12.32
N ARG A 45 -6.14 44.54 -13.32
CA ARG A 45 -7.36 44.74 -14.13
C ARG A 45 -8.45 43.70 -13.81
N ILE A 46 -8.11 42.64 -13.08
CA ILE A 46 -9.05 41.65 -12.58
C ILE A 46 -9.27 41.92 -11.10
N ILE A 47 -10.51 42.14 -10.69
CA ILE A 47 -10.84 42.30 -9.28
C ILE A 47 -10.78 40.91 -8.62
N ASP A 48 -10.19 40.81 -7.43
CA ASP A 48 -10.12 39.54 -6.71
C ASP A 48 -11.50 38.88 -6.59
N ALA A 49 -11.55 37.59 -6.94
CA ALA A 49 -12.77 36.77 -6.98
C ALA A 49 -13.88 37.25 -7.95
N SER A 50 -13.60 38.17 -8.88
CA SER A 50 -14.62 38.60 -9.86
C SER A 50 -14.85 37.59 -10.99
N ILE A 51 -13.86 36.74 -11.28
CA ILE A 51 -14.00 35.64 -12.25
C ILE A 51 -14.59 34.45 -11.51
N ASN A 52 -15.85 34.15 -11.81
CA ASN A 52 -16.61 33.06 -11.21
C ASN A 52 -16.91 31.97 -12.25
N ALA A 53 -17.66 30.95 -11.85
CA ALA A 53 -17.98 29.82 -12.73
C ALA A 53 -18.77 30.23 -13.99
N ASP A 54 -19.60 31.27 -13.92
CA ASP A 54 -20.36 31.75 -15.09
C ASP A 54 -19.45 32.48 -16.11
N ASP A 55 -18.26 32.94 -15.68
CA ASP A 55 -17.28 33.61 -16.53
C ASP A 55 -16.36 32.60 -17.26
N LEU A 56 -16.27 31.37 -16.75
CA LEU A 56 -15.50 30.28 -17.34
C LEU A 56 -16.46 29.31 -18.03
N ALA A 57 -16.52 29.36 -19.36
CA ALA A 57 -17.29 28.39 -20.12
C ALA A 57 -16.82 26.95 -19.82
N ASP A 58 -17.71 25.97 -19.97
CA ASP A 58 -17.35 24.56 -19.89
C ASP A 58 -16.14 24.28 -20.81
N ASP A 59 -15.18 23.52 -20.30
CA ASP A 59 -13.92 23.17 -20.97
C ASP A 59 -12.99 24.35 -21.33
N SER A 60 -13.23 25.57 -20.83
CA SER A 60 -12.37 26.73 -21.12
C SER A 60 -10.96 26.69 -20.51
N VAL A 61 -10.73 25.80 -19.54
CA VAL A 61 -9.43 25.57 -18.90
C VAL A 61 -9.04 24.11 -19.14
N GLU A 62 -8.29 23.87 -20.22
CA GLU A 62 -7.75 22.56 -20.56
C GLU A 62 -6.28 22.45 -20.15
N THR A 63 -5.62 21.37 -20.61
CA THR A 63 -4.20 21.14 -20.34
C THR A 63 -3.28 22.21 -20.93
N GLY A 64 -3.72 22.97 -21.92
CA GLY A 64 -2.93 24.05 -22.52
C GLY A 64 -2.84 25.29 -21.62
N GLU A 65 -3.89 25.53 -20.84
CA GLU A 65 -4.04 26.69 -19.96
C GLU A 65 -3.39 26.44 -18.58
N ILE A 66 -3.13 25.18 -18.22
CA ILE A 66 -2.45 24.79 -16.98
C ILE A 66 -1.03 24.32 -17.32
N LEU A 67 -0.03 25.17 -17.04
CA LEU A 67 1.36 24.81 -17.24
C LEU A 67 1.81 23.71 -16.26
N ASN A 68 2.63 22.77 -16.74
CA ASN A 68 3.16 21.70 -15.92
C ASN A 68 3.94 22.23 -14.71
N GLY A 69 3.55 21.78 -13.51
CA GLY A 69 4.21 22.12 -12.25
C GLY A 69 3.86 23.49 -11.68
N THR A 70 2.90 24.24 -12.27
CA THR A 70 2.47 25.53 -11.72
C THR A 70 1.35 25.42 -10.69
N ILE A 71 0.67 24.28 -10.59
CA ILE A 71 -0.26 24.01 -9.49
C ILE A 71 0.55 23.38 -8.36
N LEU A 72 0.86 24.21 -7.36
CA LEU A 72 1.56 23.86 -6.14
C LEU A 72 0.57 23.58 -5.01
N ASN A 73 1.10 23.13 -3.86
CA ASN A 73 0.28 22.90 -2.68
C ASN A 73 -0.36 24.21 -2.17
N GLU A 74 0.33 25.34 -2.36
CA GLU A 74 -0.15 26.68 -1.98
C GLU A 74 -1.36 27.13 -2.81
N ASP A 75 -1.53 26.60 -4.02
CA ASP A 75 -2.66 26.91 -4.90
C ASP A 75 -3.94 26.16 -4.50
N ILE A 76 -3.80 25.11 -3.68
CA ILE A 76 -4.92 24.31 -3.18
C ILE A 76 -5.16 24.63 -1.72
N ALA A 77 -6.34 25.19 -1.42
CA ALA A 77 -6.70 25.48 -0.04
C ALA A 77 -6.59 24.20 0.84
N PRO A 78 -5.97 24.26 2.04
CA PRO A 78 -5.77 23.07 2.89
C PRO A 78 -7.06 22.32 3.27
N GLY A 79 -8.21 22.98 3.22
CA GLY A 79 -9.54 22.40 3.46
C GLY A 79 -10.36 22.15 2.19
N ALA A 80 -9.76 22.23 1.01
CA ALA A 80 -10.46 21.99 -0.25
C ALA A 80 -11.03 20.56 -0.28
N ALA A 81 -12.34 20.46 -0.49
CA ALA A 81 -13.01 19.17 -0.68
C ALA A 81 -12.82 18.66 -2.11
N ILE A 82 -11.58 18.27 -2.44
CA ILE A 82 -11.27 17.63 -3.72
C ILE A 82 -11.73 16.18 -3.64
N ASP A 83 -12.80 15.88 -4.38
CA ASP A 83 -13.27 14.50 -4.52
C ASP A 83 -12.20 13.67 -5.23
N GLY A 84 -11.79 12.56 -4.61
CA GLY A 84 -10.80 11.65 -5.17
C GLY A 84 -11.18 11.06 -6.52
N SER A 85 -12.48 11.06 -6.89
CA SER A 85 -12.93 10.67 -8.24
C SER A 85 -12.63 11.71 -9.32
N LYS A 86 -12.41 12.97 -8.93
CA LYS A 86 -12.06 14.07 -9.85
C LYS A 86 -10.58 14.12 -10.19
N ILE A 87 -9.76 13.34 -9.49
CA ILE A 87 -8.32 13.23 -9.70
C ILE A 87 -7.97 11.78 -9.97
N ASN A 88 -7.15 11.50 -10.99
CA ASN A 88 -6.56 10.17 -11.19
C ASN A 88 -5.07 10.24 -10.85
N PRO A 89 -4.71 10.28 -9.54
CA PRO A 89 -3.34 10.54 -9.12
C PRO A 89 -2.44 9.36 -9.45
N ILE A 90 -1.23 9.66 -9.96
CA ILE A 90 -0.12 8.72 -9.96
C ILE A 90 0.73 9.02 -8.73
N PHE A 91 0.62 8.19 -7.70
CA PHE A 91 1.44 8.32 -6.50
C PHE A 91 2.84 7.76 -6.76
N THR A 92 3.86 8.62 -6.76
CA THR A 92 5.27 8.22 -6.89
C THR A 92 5.98 8.03 -5.54
N ALA A 93 5.26 8.30 -4.44
CA ALA A 93 5.73 8.22 -3.06
C ALA A 93 4.64 7.62 -2.15
N GLN A 94 4.92 7.56 -0.85
CA GLN A 94 3.99 7.02 0.14
C GLN A 94 2.68 7.82 0.20
N ILE A 95 1.57 7.09 0.28
CA ILE A 95 0.24 7.66 0.51
C ILE A 95 0.06 7.85 2.03
N ASN A 96 -0.06 9.11 2.48
CA ASN A 96 -0.32 9.46 3.87
C ASN A 96 -1.79 9.88 4.03
N ALA A 97 -2.64 8.97 4.53
CA ALA A 97 -4.04 9.23 4.82
C ALA A 97 -4.25 9.53 6.31
N THR A 98 -4.99 10.58 6.64
CA THR A 98 -5.40 10.91 8.01
C THR A 98 -6.63 10.14 8.47
N ALA A 99 -7.31 9.47 7.54
CA ALA A 99 -8.45 8.58 7.77
C ALA A 99 -8.14 7.15 7.32
N GLY A 100 -9.15 6.28 7.31
CA GLY A 100 -9.01 4.90 6.83
C GLY A 100 -8.72 4.81 5.33
N ILE A 101 -8.08 3.72 4.92
CA ILE A 101 -7.89 3.35 3.52
C ILE A 101 -8.78 2.14 3.23
N THR A 102 -9.63 2.25 2.20
CA THR A 102 -10.39 1.13 1.64
C THR A 102 -10.01 0.96 0.17
N SER A 103 -9.86 -0.28 -0.27
CA SER A 103 -9.59 -0.62 -1.67
C SER A 103 -10.73 -1.47 -2.20
N GLY A 104 -11.28 -1.10 -3.36
CA GLY A 104 -12.23 -1.92 -4.11
C GLY A 104 -11.55 -3.04 -4.92
N ALA A 105 -10.22 -3.11 -4.89
CA ALA A 105 -9.39 -4.07 -5.62
C ALA A 105 -8.23 -4.59 -4.73
N ASP A 106 -7.41 -5.47 -5.28
CA ASP A 106 -6.27 -6.05 -4.56
C ASP A 106 -5.18 -5.02 -4.25
N ILE A 107 -4.54 -5.18 -3.08
CA ILE A 107 -3.34 -4.44 -2.71
C ILE A 107 -2.13 -5.30 -3.07
N LEU A 108 -1.45 -4.91 -4.15
CA LEU A 108 -0.25 -5.60 -4.63
C LEU A 108 1.01 -4.96 -4.04
N LEU A 109 1.92 -5.80 -3.55
CA LEU A 109 3.22 -5.38 -3.07
C LEU A 109 4.23 -5.47 -4.22
N ASN A 110 4.69 -4.32 -4.71
CA ASN A 110 5.71 -4.25 -5.76
C ASN A 110 7.12 -4.23 -5.13
N GLY A 111 7.99 -5.15 -5.56
CA GLY A 111 9.38 -5.26 -5.10
C GLY A 111 9.85 -6.71 -4.96
N ASN A 112 11.13 -6.91 -4.64
CA ASN A 112 11.71 -8.23 -4.37
C ASN A 112 11.43 -8.63 -2.91
N ALA A 113 10.15 -8.88 -2.60
CA ALA A 113 9.75 -9.39 -1.29
C ALA A 113 10.31 -10.81 -1.14
N LEU A 114 11.22 -10.99 -0.18
CA LEU A 114 11.79 -12.31 0.10
C LEU A 114 10.70 -13.20 0.67
N VAL A 115 10.16 -14.10 -0.16
CA VAL A 115 9.16 -15.08 0.28
C VAL A 115 9.87 -16.20 1.06
N PRO A 116 9.31 -16.67 2.19
CA PRO A 116 10.02 -17.53 3.13
C PRO A 116 10.33 -18.97 2.70
N ASP A 117 10.14 -19.36 1.45
CA ASP A 117 10.49 -20.70 0.91
C ASP A 117 11.93 -21.16 1.25
N TYR A 118 12.82 -20.25 1.64
CA TYR A 118 14.13 -20.59 2.23
C TYR A 118 14.05 -21.46 3.48
N VAL A 119 12.94 -21.41 4.24
CA VAL A 119 12.70 -22.22 5.44
C VAL A 119 12.71 -23.70 5.06
N PHE A 120 11.88 -24.08 4.09
CA PHE A 120 11.81 -25.45 3.58
C PHE A 120 13.09 -25.85 2.82
N GLN A 121 13.65 -24.97 1.99
CA GLN A 121 14.91 -25.26 1.29
C GLN A 121 16.02 -25.59 2.28
N LYS A 122 16.20 -24.75 3.31
CA LYS A 122 17.23 -24.97 4.31
C LYS A 122 17.01 -26.29 5.06
N TYR A 123 15.77 -26.59 5.44
CA TYR A 123 15.45 -27.80 6.19
C TYR A 123 15.66 -29.08 5.38
N PHE A 124 15.17 -29.14 4.14
CA PHE A 124 15.22 -30.36 3.32
C PHE A 124 16.50 -30.51 2.50
N LEU A 125 17.11 -29.40 2.06
CA LEU A 125 18.31 -29.39 1.20
C LEU A 125 19.59 -29.02 1.95
N GLY A 126 19.50 -28.60 3.22
CA GLY A 126 20.63 -28.11 4.02
C GLY A 126 21.14 -26.71 3.65
N THR A 127 20.67 -26.16 2.53
CA THR A 127 21.06 -24.84 1.99
C THR A 127 19.83 -24.13 1.42
N SER A 128 19.88 -22.81 1.29
CA SER A 128 18.89 -22.04 0.55
C SER A 128 19.58 -21.01 -0.33
N THR A 129 19.21 -20.96 -1.61
CA THR A 129 19.69 -19.93 -2.55
C THR A 129 18.95 -18.60 -2.38
N ILE A 130 17.85 -18.60 -1.63
CA ILE A 130 17.03 -17.42 -1.31
C ILE A 130 17.59 -16.72 -0.07
N ASN A 131 17.92 -17.49 0.98
CA ASN A 131 18.57 -16.98 2.18
C ASN A 131 19.61 -17.97 2.73
N GLU A 132 20.87 -17.78 2.34
CA GLU A 132 21.97 -18.66 2.74
C GLU A 132 22.24 -18.65 4.26
N THR A 133 21.91 -17.53 4.91
CA THR A 133 22.15 -17.30 6.35
C THR A 133 21.02 -17.81 7.23
N TYR A 134 19.89 -18.23 6.65
CA TYR A 134 18.77 -18.73 7.42
C TYR A 134 19.14 -20.00 8.19
N ARG A 135 18.64 -20.08 9.42
CA ARG A 135 18.85 -21.19 10.34
C ARG A 135 17.52 -21.56 10.97
N PHE A 136 17.10 -22.81 10.78
CA PHE A 136 15.96 -23.37 11.50
C PHE A 136 16.33 -23.58 12.98
N GLU A 137 15.62 -22.92 13.89
CA GLU A 137 15.87 -22.97 15.32
C GLU A 137 15.13 -24.13 15.98
N SER A 138 15.70 -24.71 17.02
CA SER A 138 14.98 -25.71 17.81
C SER A 138 13.92 -25.07 18.70
N LEU A 139 12.85 -25.80 19.03
CA LEU A 139 11.83 -25.33 19.99
C LEU A 139 12.41 -24.92 21.35
N LYS A 140 13.54 -25.53 21.75
CA LYS A 140 14.26 -25.16 22.98
C LYS A 140 14.88 -23.77 22.89
N GLU A 141 15.50 -23.44 21.76
CA GLU A 141 16.07 -22.11 21.53
C GLU A 141 14.97 -21.06 21.40
N ILE A 142 13.89 -21.39 20.68
CA ILE A 142 12.71 -20.53 20.55
C ILE A 142 12.10 -20.24 21.93
N GLU A 143 11.92 -21.25 22.78
CA GLU A 143 11.42 -21.07 24.15
C GLU A 143 12.32 -20.15 24.97
N GLN A 144 13.65 -20.32 24.89
CA GLN A 144 14.61 -19.44 25.56
C GLN A 144 14.49 -18.00 25.08
N PHE A 145 14.35 -17.79 23.76
CA PHE A 145 14.16 -16.47 23.20
C PHE A 145 12.85 -15.82 23.66
N ILE A 146 11.74 -16.56 23.63
CA ILE A 146 10.43 -16.05 24.07
C ILE A 146 10.47 -15.66 25.55
N LYS A 147 11.09 -16.48 26.41
CA LYS A 147 11.23 -16.15 27.85
C LYS A 147 12.03 -14.86 28.08
N ALA A 148 13.04 -14.60 27.26
CA ALA A 148 13.86 -13.41 27.38
C ALA A 148 13.21 -12.15 26.76
N ASN A 149 12.49 -12.31 25.64
CA ASN A 149 12.08 -11.18 24.79
C ASN A 149 10.56 -10.96 24.72
N ASN A 150 9.73 -11.91 25.18
CA ASN A 150 8.27 -11.88 25.13
C ASN A 150 7.65 -11.75 23.72
N HIS A 151 8.40 -12.14 22.69
CA HIS A 151 7.91 -12.27 21.31
C HIS A 151 8.70 -13.37 20.59
N LEU A 152 8.23 -13.78 19.41
CA LEU A 152 8.89 -14.80 18.60
C LEU A 152 10.19 -14.27 17.93
N PRO A 153 11.20 -15.13 17.72
CA PRO A 153 12.36 -14.79 16.90
C PRO A 153 11.95 -14.37 15.49
N GLY A 154 12.61 -13.34 14.95
CA GLY A 154 12.35 -12.85 13.59
C GLY A 154 11.06 -12.03 13.44
N VAL A 155 10.20 -11.92 14.46
CA VAL A 155 8.97 -11.10 14.44
C VAL A 155 9.21 -9.72 15.03
N THR A 156 8.65 -8.69 14.40
CA THR A 156 8.75 -7.30 14.88
C THR A 156 8.11 -7.16 16.27
N SER A 157 8.90 -6.73 17.25
CA SER A 157 8.40 -6.56 18.62
C SER A 157 7.46 -5.36 18.76
N ALA A 158 6.56 -5.41 19.74
CA ALA A 158 5.70 -4.26 20.07
C ALA A 158 6.51 -3.03 20.51
N ALA A 159 7.63 -3.23 21.19
CA ALA A 159 8.53 -2.14 21.57
C ALA A 159 9.18 -1.48 20.36
N THR A 160 9.60 -2.27 19.36
CA THR A 160 10.14 -1.77 18.08
C THR A 160 9.09 -0.97 17.33
N ALA A 161 7.89 -1.52 17.15
CA ALA A 161 6.79 -0.83 16.46
C ALA A 161 6.42 0.49 17.14
N LYS A 162 6.37 0.52 18.48
CA LYS A 162 6.12 1.74 19.24
C LYS A 162 7.23 2.78 19.07
N LYS A 163 8.49 2.36 19.05
CA LYS A 163 9.65 3.25 18.84
C LYS A 163 9.67 3.84 17.44
N GLU A 164 9.36 3.04 16.43
CA GLU A 164 9.33 3.46 15.03
C GLU A 164 8.05 4.27 14.71
N GLY A 165 7.04 4.22 15.57
CA GLY A 165 5.78 4.94 15.40
C GLY A 165 4.91 4.41 14.24
N ALA A 166 5.31 3.28 13.64
CA ALA A 166 4.68 2.70 12.47
C ALA A 166 4.67 1.17 12.55
N TRP A 167 3.68 0.56 11.89
CA TRP A 167 3.60 -0.89 11.71
C TRP A 167 3.68 -1.23 10.23
N ASN A 168 4.76 -1.92 9.83
CA ASN A 168 4.93 -2.34 8.44
C ASN A 168 4.15 -3.64 8.18
N LEU A 169 2.96 -3.51 7.60
CA LEU A 169 2.06 -4.64 7.32
C LEU A 169 2.67 -5.65 6.36
N SER A 170 3.36 -5.20 5.30
CA SER A 170 4.00 -6.05 4.30
C SER A 170 5.10 -6.92 4.92
N LYS A 171 5.99 -6.31 5.70
CA LYS A 171 7.05 -7.01 6.43
C LYS A 171 6.47 -7.99 7.44
N SER A 172 5.44 -7.58 8.19
CA SER A 172 4.78 -8.46 9.16
C SER A 172 4.12 -9.67 8.49
N ASN A 173 3.53 -9.50 7.31
CA ASN A 173 2.92 -10.60 6.58
C ASN A 173 3.97 -11.67 6.18
N LEU A 174 5.14 -11.23 5.70
CA LEU A 174 6.26 -12.13 5.39
C LEU A 174 6.82 -12.81 6.65
N GLN A 175 6.98 -12.07 7.75
CA GLN A 175 7.39 -12.64 9.04
C GLN A 175 6.40 -13.70 9.52
N ASN A 176 5.10 -13.47 9.35
CA ASN A 176 4.07 -14.44 9.71
C ASN A 176 4.17 -15.70 8.84
N LEU A 177 4.39 -15.56 7.52
CA LEU A 177 4.56 -16.70 6.64
C LEU A 177 5.79 -17.53 7.02
N GLU A 178 6.92 -16.89 7.36
CA GLU A 178 8.12 -17.59 7.86
C GLU A 178 7.79 -18.42 9.11
N LYS A 179 7.10 -17.81 10.09
CA LYS A 179 6.72 -18.52 11.32
C LYS A 179 5.73 -19.67 11.06
N ILE A 180 4.85 -19.52 10.08
CA ILE A 180 3.92 -20.59 9.66
C ILE A 180 4.71 -21.76 9.09
N GLU A 181 5.66 -21.52 8.19
CA GLU A 181 6.51 -22.57 7.62
C GLU A 181 7.33 -23.29 8.69
N GLU A 182 7.93 -22.55 9.63
CA GLU A 182 8.64 -23.13 10.78
C GLU A 182 7.72 -23.99 11.66
N LEU A 183 6.51 -23.53 11.93
CA LEU A 183 5.52 -24.28 12.71
C LEU A 183 5.15 -25.60 12.03
N PHE A 184 4.98 -25.59 10.70
CA PHE A 184 4.71 -26.82 9.94
C PHE A 184 5.88 -27.81 10.06
N LEU A 185 7.12 -27.34 9.97
CA LEU A 185 8.29 -28.20 10.16
C LEU A 185 8.34 -28.82 11.56
N HIS A 186 8.16 -28.02 12.60
CA HIS A 186 8.09 -28.54 13.97
C HIS A 186 6.91 -29.50 14.18
N THR A 187 5.77 -29.26 13.54
CA THR A 187 4.62 -30.16 13.60
C THR A 187 4.93 -31.51 12.94
N ILE A 188 5.63 -31.50 11.79
CA ILE A 188 6.09 -32.73 11.12
C ILE A 188 7.11 -33.48 12.01
N GLU A 189 8.04 -32.78 12.65
CA GLU A 189 8.98 -33.39 13.60
C GLU A 189 8.26 -34.03 14.80
N GLN A 190 7.23 -33.35 15.32
CA GLN A 190 6.39 -33.86 16.40
C GLN A 190 5.60 -35.10 15.97
N GLU A 191 4.99 -35.10 14.78
CA GLU A 191 4.25 -36.25 14.26
C GLU A 191 5.14 -37.49 14.16
N LYS A 192 6.34 -37.35 13.57
CA LYS A 192 7.32 -38.45 13.48
C LYS A 192 7.70 -39.00 14.85
N LYS A 193 7.85 -38.12 15.85
CA LYS A 193 8.15 -38.53 17.22
C LYS A 193 6.96 -39.27 17.85
N ILE A 194 5.73 -38.84 17.59
CA ILE A 194 4.51 -39.50 18.06
C ILE A 194 4.40 -40.91 17.44
N GLU A 195 4.62 -41.05 16.14
CA GLU A 195 4.64 -42.35 15.45
C GLU A 195 5.68 -43.28 16.07
N THR A 196 6.91 -42.80 16.28
CA THR A 196 7.98 -43.58 16.93
C THR A 196 7.58 -44.04 18.34
N LEU A 197 7.04 -43.12 19.15
CA LEU A 197 6.57 -43.46 20.51
C LEU A 197 5.42 -44.46 20.50
N GLN A 198 4.54 -44.41 19.50
CA GLN A 198 3.46 -45.38 19.34
C GLN A 198 4.00 -46.77 18.99
N GLU A 199 4.97 -46.85 18.09
CA GLU A 199 5.64 -48.11 17.73
C GLU A 199 6.37 -48.72 18.95
N GLU A 200 7.12 -47.91 19.70
CA GLU A 200 7.78 -48.33 20.94
C GLU A 200 6.77 -48.85 21.97
N ASN A 201 5.66 -48.14 22.18
CA ASN A 201 4.61 -48.57 23.10
C ASN A 201 3.96 -49.89 22.66
N GLN A 202 3.74 -50.10 21.36
CA GLN A 202 3.22 -51.36 20.84
C GLN A 202 4.21 -52.50 21.05
N ALA A 203 5.50 -52.26 20.86
CA ALA A 203 6.55 -53.25 21.10
C ALA A 203 6.61 -53.64 22.59
N LEU A 204 6.65 -52.65 23.49
CA LEU A 204 6.63 -52.86 24.93
C LEU A 204 5.38 -53.61 25.39
N SER A 205 4.21 -53.29 24.83
CA SER A 205 2.97 -54.00 25.14
C SER A 205 3.04 -55.49 24.77
N LYS A 206 3.62 -55.83 23.60
CA LYS A 206 3.79 -57.23 23.18
C LYS A 206 4.76 -57.98 24.09
N GLU A 207 5.86 -57.34 24.48
CA GLU A 207 6.83 -57.94 25.40
C GLU A 207 6.21 -58.19 26.79
N LEU A 208 5.40 -57.24 27.28
CA LEU A 208 4.67 -57.38 28.54
C LEU A 208 3.71 -58.59 28.50
N ASP A 209 2.98 -58.78 27.40
CA ASP A 209 2.06 -59.90 27.25
C ASP A 209 2.79 -61.24 27.15
N ALA A 210 3.92 -61.29 26.43
CA ALA A 210 4.77 -62.48 26.38
C ALA A 210 5.32 -62.87 27.76
N LEU A 211 5.79 -61.88 28.53
CA LEU A 211 6.29 -62.12 29.88
C LEU A 211 5.19 -62.60 30.84
N LYS A 212 3.98 -62.03 30.75
CA LYS A 212 2.83 -62.49 31.54
C LYS A 212 2.49 -63.96 31.26
N GLU A 213 2.51 -64.37 29.99
CA GLU A 213 2.27 -65.79 29.62
C GLU A 213 3.37 -66.71 30.16
N GLN A 214 4.64 -66.29 30.09
CA GLN A 214 5.74 -67.05 30.69
C GLN A 214 5.59 -67.19 32.21
N VAL A 215 5.23 -66.11 32.92
CA VAL A 215 4.98 -66.14 34.36
C VAL A 215 3.84 -67.10 34.70
N LYS A 216 2.75 -67.07 33.94
CA LYS A 216 1.60 -67.98 34.13
C LYS A 216 2.00 -69.44 33.91
N ALA A 217 2.80 -69.73 32.87
CA ALA A 217 3.29 -71.07 32.61
C ALA A 217 4.15 -71.60 33.75
N ILE A 218 5.05 -70.76 34.30
CA ILE A 218 5.89 -71.11 35.45
C ILE A 218 5.02 -71.38 36.70
N GLN A 219 4.01 -70.55 36.95
CA GLN A 219 3.09 -70.77 38.08
C GLN A 219 2.36 -72.11 37.99
N ILE A 220 1.93 -72.51 36.79
CA ILE A 220 1.27 -73.80 36.55
C ILE A 220 2.24 -74.96 36.82
N LEU A 221 3.51 -74.85 36.43
CA LEU A 221 4.52 -75.88 36.69
C LEU A 221 4.80 -76.04 38.19
N LEU A 222 4.98 -74.92 38.91
CA LEU A 222 5.21 -74.94 40.36
C LEU A 222 4.03 -75.50 41.15
N ALA A 223 2.79 -75.30 40.68
CA ALA A 223 1.61 -75.88 41.31
C ALA A 223 1.58 -77.41 41.17
N LYS A 224 2.04 -77.96 40.04
CA LYS A 224 2.09 -79.41 39.79
C LYS A 224 3.23 -80.14 40.51
N GLU A 225 4.34 -79.46 40.80
CA GLU A 225 5.46 -80.05 41.56
C GLU A 225 5.18 -80.13 43.07
N ASN A 226 4.21 -79.37 43.58
CA ASN A 226 3.86 -79.32 45.01
C ASN A 226 2.65 -80.22 45.38
N GLU A 227 2.11 -81.00 44.44
CA GLU A 227 1.11 -82.07 44.65
C GLU A 227 1.77 -83.45 44.68
#